data_AF-A0A7J7NI30-F1
#
_entry.id   AF-A0A7J7NI30-F1
#
_cell.length_a   1.000
_cell.length_b   1.000
_cell.length_c   1.000
_cell.angle_alpha   90.00
_cell.angle_beta   90.00
_cell.angle_gamma   90.00
#
_symmetry.space_group_name_H-M   'P 1'
#
loop_
_entity.id
_entity.type
_entity.pdbx_description
1 polymer ?
#
loop_
_entity_poly.entity_id
_entity_poly.type
_entity_poly.pdbx_seq_one_letter_code
_entity_poly.pdbx_strand_id
1 'polypeptide(L)'
;MDTQFGDLDTCNSLPSTNISPTEATLGRHLGRRLVQIGVTDVFSVPGDFNLTLLDHLVAEPGLNLIGCCNELNAGYAADGYARSRGVGACVVTFTVGGLSVLNAIAGAYSENLPLICIVGGPNSNDYGTSRILHHTIGLPDFSQELRCFQTVTCFQAVVNNLDDAHELIDTAISTCIKESKPVYISIGCNLPAIPHPTFSREPVPFSISPKYEFQMQYGSIGWSVGATLGYAQAVPNKRVIACIGDGSFQVTAQDVSTMLRCGQKTIIFLINNGGYTIEVEIHDGPYNVIKNWNYTGLVDAIHNGEGKCWTAKVRCEEELVEAIETITGEKKDCLCFIEVIVHKDDTSKELLEWGSRVSAANGRPPNPQ
;
A
#
# COMPACT_ATOMS: atom_id res chain seq x y z
N MET A 1 26.11 62.91 -13.50
CA MET A 1 25.39 61.68 -13.90
C MET A 1 26.46 60.60 -13.96
N ASP A 2 26.71 59.96 -12.83
CA ASP A 2 27.62 58.82 -12.73
C ASP A 2 26.90 57.77 -11.89
N THR A 3 26.35 56.77 -12.57
CA THR A 3 25.72 55.60 -11.95
C THR A 3 26.78 54.53 -11.75
N GLN A 4 27.17 54.29 -10.50
CA GLN A 4 27.97 53.15 -10.08
C GLN A 4 27.13 51.86 -10.22
N PHE A 5 27.67 50.90 -10.96
CA PHE A 5 27.21 49.51 -10.94
C PHE A 5 27.60 48.88 -9.60
N GLY A 6 26.62 48.42 -8.83
CA GLY A 6 26.83 47.67 -7.59
C GLY A 6 27.08 46.20 -7.88
N ASP A 7 28.06 45.64 -7.17
CA ASP A 7 28.44 44.23 -7.17
C ASP A 7 27.25 43.33 -6.81
N LEU A 8 26.93 42.38 -7.70
CA LEU A 8 26.06 41.24 -7.46
C LEU A 8 26.93 40.04 -7.10
N ASP A 9 27.38 39.95 -5.85
CA ASP A 9 28.00 38.74 -5.31
C ASP A 9 27.66 38.56 -3.83
N THR A 10 26.42 38.12 -3.57
CA THR A 10 26.06 37.47 -2.31
C THR A 10 25.16 36.27 -2.62
N CYS A 11 25.79 35.17 -3.02
CA CYS A 11 25.16 33.86 -2.94
C CYS A 11 24.99 33.53 -1.46
N ASN A 12 23.77 33.71 -0.92
CA ASN A 12 23.42 33.29 0.44
C ASN A 12 23.57 31.77 0.52
N SER A 13 24.69 31.29 1.07
CA SER A 13 24.87 29.90 1.44
C SER A 13 23.83 29.54 2.51
N LEU A 14 22.94 28.60 2.20
CA LEU A 14 22.06 27.95 3.17
C LEU A 14 22.92 27.42 4.35
N PRO A 15 22.47 27.55 5.60
CA PRO A 15 23.22 27.01 6.73
C PRO A 15 23.31 25.49 6.57
N SER A 16 24.53 24.95 6.46
CA SER A 16 24.74 23.51 6.53
C SER A 16 24.53 23.06 7.98
N THR A 17 23.33 22.57 8.29
CA THR A 17 23.05 21.87 9.54
C THR A 17 23.87 20.59 9.56
N ASN A 18 24.97 20.59 10.31
CA ASN A 18 25.78 19.39 10.56
C ASN A 18 24.94 18.40 11.37
N ILE A 19 24.39 17.39 10.68
CA ILE A 19 23.66 16.27 11.28
C ILE A 19 24.64 15.41 12.07
N SER A 20 24.25 14.96 13.26
CA SER A 20 25.13 14.14 14.12
C SER A 20 25.46 12.80 13.44
N PRO A 21 26.63 12.17 13.71
CA PRO A 21 26.99 10.90 13.10
C PRO A 21 25.96 9.78 13.32
N THR A 22 25.31 9.77 14.49
CA THR A 22 24.23 8.82 14.84
C THR A 22 22.95 9.03 14.03
N GLU A 23 22.77 10.22 13.46
CA GLU A 23 21.64 10.59 12.62
C GLU A 23 21.96 10.45 11.12
N ALA A 24 23.22 10.22 10.75
CA ALA A 24 23.67 10.12 9.36
C ALA A 24 23.67 8.69 8.83
N THR A 25 22.71 7.85 9.24
CA THR A 25 22.63 6.44 8.80
C THR A 25 21.73 6.26 7.57
N LEU A 26 21.90 5.15 6.85
CA LEU A 26 21.08 4.81 5.69
C LEU A 26 19.57 4.74 6.01
N GLY A 27 19.20 4.12 7.14
CA GLY A 27 17.80 4.01 7.56
C GLY A 27 17.17 5.38 7.86
N ARG A 28 17.92 6.27 8.53
CA ARG A 28 17.48 7.66 8.79
C ARG A 28 17.41 8.47 7.49
N HIS A 29 18.34 8.27 6.57
CA HIS A 29 18.30 8.90 5.26
C HIS A 29 17.02 8.53 4.50
N LEU A 30 16.72 7.24 4.39
CA LEU A 30 15.49 6.77 3.76
C LEU A 30 14.25 7.34 4.45
N GLY A 31 14.20 7.30 5.78
CA GLY A 31 13.10 7.87 6.56
C GLY A 31 12.86 9.34 6.24
N ARG A 32 13.91 10.17 6.27
CA ARG A 32 13.80 11.60 5.90
C ARG A 32 13.25 11.78 4.50
N ARG A 33 13.75 11.01 3.53
CA ARG A 33 13.29 11.08 2.13
C ARG A 33 11.80 10.81 2.02
N LEU A 34 11.29 9.80 2.73
CA LEU A 34 9.86 9.50 2.77
C LEU A 34 9.06 10.68 3.33
N VAL A 35 9.48 11.28 4.45
CA VAL A 35 8.83 12.49 5.01
C VAL A 35 8.82 13.63 4.01
N GLN A 36 9.96 13.87 3.35
CA GLN A 36 10.16 14.99 2.44
C GLN A 36 9.29 14.89 1.18
N ILE A 37 9.01 13.68 0.69
CA ILE A 37 8.08 13.46 -0.43
C ILE A 37 6.60 13.39 0.02
N GLY A 38 6.31 13.61 1.30
CA GLY A 38 4.95 13.68 1.84
C GLY A 38 4.39 12.38 2.39
N VAL A 39 5.20 11.32 2.53
CA VAL A 39 4.82 10.11 3.26
C VAL A 39 4.90 10.40 4.76
N THR A 40 3.80 10.23 5.48
CA THR A 40 3.76 10.30 6.94
C THR A 40 3.51 8.93 7.57
N ASP A 41 3.08 7.95 6.77
CA ASP A 41 2.74 6.61 7.21
C ASP A 41 3.37 5.59 6.27
N VAL A 42 4.13 4.64 6.83
CA VAL A 42 4.77 3.54 6.11
C VAL A 42 4.14 2.23 6.56
N PHE A 43 3.57 1.48 5.62
CA PHE A 43 2.89 0.22 5.91
C PHE A 43 3.90 -0.94 5.95
N SER A 44 3.84 -1.79 6.96
CA SER A 44 4.94 -2.74 7.17
C SER A 44 4.52 -4.10 7.72
N VAL A 45 5.33 -5.11 7.40
CA VAL A 45 5.34 -6.40 8.07
C VAL A 45 6.77 -6.69 8.53
N PRO A 46 7.00 -6.90 9.85
CA PRO A 46 8.33 -7.12 10.37
C PRO A 46 8.86 -8.51 10.00
N GLY A 47 10.14 -8.57 9.67
CA GLY A 47 10.90 -9.81 9.52
C GLY A 47 12.39 -9.53 9.77
N ASP A 48 13.16 -10.56 10.10
CA ASP A 48 14.54 -10.41 10.57
C ASP A 48 15.47 -9.65 9.61
N PHE A 49 15.24 -9.72 8.30
CA PHE A 49 15.98 -8.93 7.32
C PHE A 49 15.66 -7.42 7.32
N ASN A 50 14.57 -6.97 7.94
CA ASN A 50 14.18 -5.55 7.97
C ASN A 50 14.11 -4.91 9.36
N LEU A 51 14.27 -5.65 10.47
CA LEU A 51 14.08 -5.12 11.83
C LEU A 51 14.92 -3.87 12.13
N THR A 52 16.23 -3.89 11.82
CA THR A 52 17.10 -2.72 12.02
C THR A 52 16.65 -1.52 11.20
N LEU A 53 16.15 -1.74 9.98
CA LEU A 53 15.59 -0.67 9.16
C LEU A 53 14.32 -0.10 9.80
N LEU A 54 13.44 -0.97 10.30
CA LEU A 54 12.21 -0.56 10.98
C LEU A 54 12.51 0.28 12.23
N ASP A 55 13.51 -0.06 13.02
CA ASP A 55 13.93 0.74 14.18
C ASP A 55 14.28 2.18 13.77
N HIS A 56 14.99 2.35 12.65
CA HIS A 56 15.33 3.68 12.13
C HIS A 56 14.12 4.44 11.58
N LEU A 57 13.18 3.76 10.92
CA LEU A 57 11.95 4.39 10.42
C LEU A 57 11.03 4.82 11.57
N VAL A 58 10.91 4.00 12.62
CA VAL A 58 10.16 4.34 13.84
C VAL A 58 10.79 5.55 14.55
N ALA A 59 12.11 5.65 14.54
CA ALA A 59 12.82 6.76 15.17
C ALA A 59 12.78 8.06 14.35
N GLU A 60 12.34 8.06 13.09
CA GLU A 60 12.35 9.25 12.22
C GLU A 60 11.14 10.16 12.51
N PRO A 61 11.36 11.42 12.95
CA PRO A 61 10.29 12.36 13.17
C PRO A 61 9.45 12.59 11.91
N GLY A 62 8.12 12.50 12.05
CA GLY A 62 7.18 12.72 10.95
C GLY A 62 6.78 11.44 10.21
N LEU A 63 7.37 10.29 10.54
CA LEU A 63 6.89 8.97 10.09
C LEU A 63 6.19 8.21 11.20
N ASN A 64 5.10 7.54 10.83
CA ASN A 64 4.45 6.52 11.61
C ASN A 64 4.65 5.17 10.90
N LEU A 65 5.07 4.15 11.63
CA LEU A 65 5.12 2.79 11.12
C LEU A 65 3.78 2.10 11.39
N ILE A 66 3.05 1.76 10.32
CA ILE A 66 1.74 1.09 10.40
C ILE A 66 1.93 -0.40 10.15
N GLY A 67 1.85 -1.22 11.19
CA GLY A 67 1.94 -2.68 11.05
C GLY A 67 0.71 -3.28 10.36
N CYS A 68 0.88 -4.13 9.36
CA CYS A 68 -0.21 -4.80 8.65
C CYS A 68 -0.27 -6.29 9.00
N CYS A 69 -1.40 -6.94 8.68
CA CYS A 69 -1.58 -8.37 8.97
C CYS A 69 -0.75 -9.28 8.06
N ASN A 70 -0.54 -8.86 6.81
CA ASN A 70 0.30 -9.53 5.82
C ASN A 70 0.81 -8.51 4.78
N GLU A 71 1.72 -8.95 3.92
CA GLU A 71 2.44 -8.10 2.98
C GLU A 71 1.60 -7.66 1.79
N LEU A 72 0.69 -8.51 1.30
CA LEU A 72 -0.29 -8.13 0.28
C LEU A 72 -1.13 -6.93 0.75
N ASN A 73 -1.64 -7.02 1.96
CA ASN A 73 -2.43 -5.98 2.61
C ASN A 73 -1.60 -4.71 2.87
N ALA A 74 -0.33 -4.85 3.28
CA ALA A 74 0.58 -3.70 3.41
C ALA A 74 0.77 -2.98 2.06
N GLY A 75 0.91 -3.72 0.97
CA GLY A 75 0.99 -3.16 -0.37
C GLY A 75 -0.30 -2.45 -0.80
N TYR A 76 -1.48 -3.05 -0.54
CA TYR A 76 -2.76 -2.41 -0.83
C TYR A 76 -3.02 -1.17 0.03
N ALA A 77 -2.59 -1.17 1.28
CA ALA A 77 -2.63 0.03 2.11
C ALA A 77 -1.71 1.13 1.58
N ALA A 78 -0.50 0.79 1.13
CA ALA A 78 0.37 1.75 0.46
C ALA A 78 -0.24 2.28 -0.85
N ASP A 79 -0.89 1.45 -1.66
CA ASP A 79 -1.66 1.83 -2.87
C ASP A 79 -2.78 2.84 -2.52
N GLY A 80 -3.64 2.50 -1.57
CA GLY A 80 -4.73 3.37 -1.12
C GLY A 80 -4.24 4.70 -0.55
N TYR A 81 -3.12 4.67 0.17
CA TYR A 81 -2.47 5.87 0.69
C TYR A 81 -1.90 6.72 -0.45
N ALA A 82 -1.23 6.11 -1.44
CA ALA A 82 -0.67 6.78 -2.61
C ALA A 82 -1.73 7.51 -3.43
N ARG A 83 -2.90 6.90 -3.60
CA ARG A 83 -4.05 7.51 -4.27
C ARG A 83 -4.45 8.84 -3.65
N SER A 84 -4.39 8.95 -2.32
CA SER A 84 -4.75 10.20 -1.66
C SER A 84 -3.58 11.18 -1.48
N ARG A 85 -2.37 10.69 -1.23
CA ARG A 85 -1.20 11.51 -0.85
C ARG A 85 -0.27 11.81 -2.01
N GLY A 86 -0.48 11.16 -3.15
CA GLY A 86 0.38 11.23 -4.31
C GLY A 86 1.65 10.39 -4.20
N VAL A 87 1.87 9.66 -3.10
CA VAL A 87 2.91 8.63 -2.95
C VAL A 87 2.61 7.75 -1.74
N GLY A 88 2.88 6.45 -1.85
CA GLY A 88 2.77 5.50 -0.76
C GLY A 88 4.05 4.70 -0.60
N ALA A 89 4.28 4.15 0.59
CA ALA A 89 5.44 3.31 0.87
C ALA A 89 5.07 2.10 1.72
N CYS A 90 5.65 0.95 1.40
CA CYS A 90 5.56 -0.25 2.22
C CYS A 90 6.94 -0.88 2.46
N VAL A 91 7.11 -1.54 3.61
CA VAL A 91 8.36 -2.21 4.02
C VAL A 91 8.07 -3.66 4.40
N VAL A 92 8.72 -4.61 3.73
CA VAL A 92 8.54 -6.06 3.97
C VAL A 92 9.88 -6.79 4.07
N THR A 93 9.85 -8.06 4.46
CA THR A 93 11.05 -8.91 4.56
C THR A 93 11.34 -9.63 3.24
N PHE A 94 12.59 -10.09 3.09
CA PHE A 94 13.09 -10.73 1.87
C PHE A 94 12.30 -11.98 1.48
N THR A 95 12.09 -12.13 0.17
CA THR A 95 11.44 -13.21 -0.57
C THR A 95 10.02 -13.56 -0.11
N VAL A 96 9.83 -14.04 1.11
CA VAL A 96 8.49 -14.43 1.58
C VAL A 96 7.55 -13.22 1.64
N GLY A 97 8.07 -12.08 2.10
CA GLY A 97 7.32 -10.83 2.11
C GLY A 97 7.28 -10.19 0.72
N GLY A 98 8.43 -10.10 0.05
CA GLY A 98 8.54 -9.51 -1.29
C GLY A 98 7.66 -10.19 -2.34
N LEU A 99 7.59 -11.52 -2.37
CA LEU A 99 6.73 -12.25 -3.32
C LEU A 99 5.24 -12.12 -3.00
N SER A 100 4.87 -11.88 -1.74
CA SER A 100 3.48 -11.63 -1.35
C SER A 100 3.04 -10.21 -1.72
N VAL A 101 3.86 -9.19 -1.43
CA VAL A 101 3.56 -7.78 -1.79
C VAL A 101 3.58 -7.54 -3.30
N LEU A 102 4.31 -8.37 -4.06
CA LEU A 102 4.47 -8.24 -5.52
C LEU A 102 3.14 -8.05 -6.26
N ASN A 103 2.07 -8.74 -5.83
CA ASN A 103 0.75 -8.60 -6.44
C ASN A 103 0.17 -7.18 -6.28
N ALA A 104 0.33 -6.57 -5.11
CA ALA A 104 -0.07 -5.18 -4.89
C ALA A 104 0.80 -4.19 -5.69
N ILE A 105 2.09 -4.48 -5.83
CA ILE A 105 3.01 -3.65 -6.63
C ILE A 105 2.67 -3.68 -8.11
N ALA A 106 2.33 -4.85 -8.65
CA ALA A 106 1.81 -4.97 -10.01
C ALA A 106 0.51 -4.17 -10.19
N GLY A 107 -0.37 -4.19 -9.19
CA GLY A 107 -1.56 -3.33 -9.15
C GLY A 107 -1.23 -1.84 -9.22
N ALA A 108 -0.32 -1.37 -8.36
CA ALA A 108 0.14 0.02 -8.39
C ALA A 108 0.77 0.40 -9.75
N TYR A 109 1.49 -0.52 -10.40
CA TYR A 109 2.03 -0.30 -11.74
C TYR A 109 0.91 -0.12 -12.77
N SER A 110 -0.08 -1.01 -12.78
CA SER A 110 -1.24 -0.95 -13.68
C SER A 110 -2.07 0.31 -13.50
N GLU A 111 -2.16 0.82 -12.28
CA GLU A 111 -2.95 2.00 -11.92
C GLU A 111 -2.16 3.32 -11.96
N ASN A 112 -0.89 3.29 -12.40
CA ASN A 112 0.00 4.45 -12.45
C ASN A 112 0.18 5.14 -11.09
N LEU A 113 0.37 4.34 -10.04
CA LEU A 113 0.59 4.86 -8.69
C LEU A 113 2.10 4.91 -8.35
N PRO A 114 2.59 6.05 -7.83
CA PRO A 114 3.91 6.13 -7.22
C PRO A 114 3.90 5.41 -5.87
N LEU A 115 4.42 4.19 -5.86
CA LEU A 115 4.50 3.33 -4.67
C LEU A 115 5.94 2.83 -4.47
N ILE A 116 6.53 3.16 -3.34
CA ILE A 116 7.90 2.76 -2.97
C ILE A 116 7.83 1.45 -2.18
N CYS A 117 8.24 0.35 -2.80
CA CYS A 117 8.35 -0.96 -2.15
C CYS A 117 9.76 -1.16 -1.60
N ILE A 118 9.90 -1.19 -0.28
CA ILE A 118 11.17 -1.39 0.41
C ILE A 118 11.23 -2.81 0.94
N VAL A 119 12.33 -3.51 0.68
CA VAL A 119 12.54 -4.88 1.16
C VAL A 119 13.84 -4.95 1.95
N GLY A 120 13.77 -5.48 3.17
CA GLY A 120 15.00 -5.85 3.90
C GLY A 120 15.67 -7.01 3.18
N GLY A 121 16.94 -6.86 2.81
CA GLY A 121 17.70 -7.83 2.03
C GLY A 121 18.72 -8.63 2.85
N PRO A 122 19.31 -9.68 2.26
CA PRO A 122 20.42 -10.43 2.84
C PRO A 122 21.57 -9.54 3.33
N ASN A 123 22.37 -10.07 4.26
CA ASN A 123 23.59 -9.39 4.68
C ASN A 123 24.51 -9.17 3.47
N SER A 124 25.08 -7.97 3.34
CA SER A 124 25.92 -7.62 2.18
C SER A 124 27.12 -8.58 2.00
N ASN A 125 27.61 -9.20 3.08
CA ASN A 125 28.73 -10.16 3.03
C ASN A 125 28.35 -11.53 2.45
N ASP A 126 27.06 -11.86 2.31
CA ASP A 126 26.65 -13.15 1.76
C ASP A 126 26.59 -13.14 0.23
N TYR A 127 26.52 -11.95 -0.40
CA TYR A 127 26.57 -11.82 -1.86
C TYR A 127 27.92 -12.30 -2.42
N GLY A 128 27.88 -13.07 -3.52
CA GLY A 128 29.08 -13.68 -4.13
C GLY A 128 29.61 -14.90 -3.38
N THR A 129 28.94 -15.36 -2.33
CA THR A 129 29.24 -16.62 -1.63
C THR A 129 28.31 -17.74 -2.12
N SER A 130 28.61 -19.00 -1.75
CA SER A 130 27.73 -20.15 -1.99
C SER A 130 26.75 -20.42 -0.83
N ARG A 131 26.52 -19.43 0.04
CA ARG A 131 25.62 -19.59 1.18
C ARG A 131 24.16 -19.66 0.72
N ILE A 132 23.42 -20.54 1.37
CA ILE A 132 21.97 -20.64 1.24
C ILE A 132 21.37 -20.04 2.51
N LEU A 133 20.47 -19.08 2.35
CA LEU A 133 19.83 -18.40 3.47
C LEU A 133 18.40 -18.88 3.63
N HIS A 134 17.89 -18.81 4.86
CA HIS A 134 16.44 -18.90 5.11
C HIS A 134 15.73 -17.75 4.37
N HIS A 135 14.43 -17.92 4.10
CA HIS A 135 13.69 -17.06 3.17
C HIS A 135 14.30 -17.01 1.75
N THR A 136 14.84 -18.12 1.26
CA THR A 136 15.15 -18.31 -0.17
C THR A 136 14.53 -19.63 -0.65
N ILE A 137 14.55 -19.90 -1.96
CA ILE A 137 14.11 -21.20 -2.49
C ILE A 137 15.16 -22.32 -2.32
N GLY A 138 16.20 -22.08 -1.51
CA GLY A 138 17.27 -23.05 -1.26
C GLY A 138 18.42 -22.99 -2.28
N LEU A 139 18.54 -21.90 -3.04
CA LEU A 139 19.62 -21.67 -4.00
C LEU A 139 20.50 -20.49 -3.56
N PRO A 140 21.82 -20.51 -3.85
CA PRO A 140 22.72 -19.39 -3.60
C PRO A 140 22.55 -18.28 -4.66
N ASP A 141 21.30 -17.83 -4.86
CA ASP A 141 20.91 -16.78 -5.80
C ASP A 141 19.92 -15.81 -5.13
N PHE A 142 20.43 -14.67 -4.69
CA PHE A 142 19.62 -13.62 -4.06
C PHE A 142 18.98 -12.66 -5.08
N SER A 143 19.19 -12.87 -6.39
CA SER A 143 18.53 -12.06 -7.43
C SER A 143 17.15 -12.59 -7.83
N GLN A 144 16.71 -13.71 -7.25
CA GLN A 144 15.41 -14.33 -7.53
C GLN A 144 14.22 -13.37 -7.34
N GLU A 145 14.19 -12.64 -6.21
CA GLU A 145 13.11 -11.70 -5.91
C GLU A 145 13.20 -10.50 -6.85
N LEU A 146 14.40 -9.94 -7.01
CA LEU A 146 14.65 -8.81 -7.92
C LEU A 146 14.09 -9.07 -9.33
N ARG A 147 14.33 -10.26 -9.89
CA ARG A 147 13.83 -10.64 -11.22
C ARG A 147 12.30 -10.62 -11.31
N CYS A 148 11.59 -10.93 -10.23
CA CYS A 148 10.13 -10.84 -10.19
C CYS A 148 9.64 -9.38 -10.22
N PHE A 149 10.38 -8.45 -9.60
CA PHE A 149 10.02 -7.03 -9.55
C PHE A 149 10.36 -6.27 -10.84
N GLN A 150 11.33 -6.73 -11.64
CA GLN A 150 11.80 -6.05 -12.85
C GLN A 150 10.69 -5.73 -13.86
N THR A 151 9.66 -6.58 -13.96
CA THR A 151 8.57 -6.41 -14.94
C THR A 151 7.42 -5.56 -14.43
N VAL A 152 7.39 -5.25 -13.12
CA VAL A 152 6.27 -4.56 -12.45
C VAL A 152 6.71 -3.34 -11.66
N THR A 153 7.93 -2.83 -11.89
CA THR A 153 8.44 -1.59 -11.32
C THR A 153 9.24 -0.80 -12.36
N CYS A 154 9.26 0.53 -12.26
CA CYS A 154 9.98 1.39 -13.20
C CYS A 154 11.48 1.54 -12.88
N PHE A 155 11.88 1.22 -11.65
CA PHE A 155 13.27 1.21 -11.20
C PHE A 155 13.46 0.21 -10.05
N GLN A 156 14.64 -0.41 -9.99
CA GLN A 156 15.01 -1.33 -8.92
C GLN A 156 16.38 -0.94 -8.36
N ALA A 157 16.43 -0.55 -7.08
CA ALA A 157 17.65 -0.29 -6.34
C ALA A 157 18.00 -1.50 -5.46
N VAL A 158 19.22 -2.03 -5.59
CA VAL A 158 19.76 -3.05 -4.66
C VAL A 158 20.94 -2.45 -3.91
N VAL A 159 20.68 -2.03 -2.67
CA VAL A 159 21.63 -1.32 -1.83
C VAL A 159 22.42 -2.33 -0.98
N ASN A 160 23.57 -2.75 -1.52
CA ASN A 160 24.52 -3.66 -0.88
C ASN A 160 25.86 -3.00 -0.52
N ASN A 161 26.11 -1.78 -1.00
CA ASN A 161 27.23 -0.94 -0.63
C ASN A 161 26.70 0.45 -0.23
N LEU A 162 27.40 1.15 0.67
CA LEU A 162 27.03 2.49 1.14
C LEU A 162 27.51 3.61 0.22
N ASP A 163 28.60 3.39 -0.52
CA ASP A 163 29.22 4.44 -1.33
C ASP A 163 28.23 5.07 -2.34
N ASP A 164 27.38 4.24 -2.94
CA ASP A 164 26.36 4.59 -3.94
C ASP A 164 24.93 4.53 -3.41
N ALA A 165 24.71 4.14 -2.15
CA ALA A 165 23.39 3.95 -1.56
C ALA A 165 22.49 5.19 -1.67
N HIS A 166 23.05 6.38 -1.42
CA HIS A 166 22.32 7.64 -1.50
C HIS A 166 21.81 7.92 -2.92
N GLU A 167 22.67 7.74 -3.93
CA GLU A 167 22.34 7.97 -5.33
C GLU A 167 21.30 6.97 -5.82
N LEU A 168 21.43 5.69 -5.44
CA LEU A 168 20.46 4.64 -5.78
C LEU A 168 19.09 4.91 -5.18
N ILE A 169 19.01 5.30 -3.90
CA ILE A 169 17.74 5.62 -3.23
C ILE A 169 17.10 6.86 -3.86
N ASP A 170 17.86 7.93 -4.05
CA ASP A 170 17.35 9.17 -4.64
C ASP A 170 16.86 8.97 -6.08
N THR A 171 17.60 8.19 -6.86
CA THR A 171 17.21 7.82 -8.23
C THR A 171 15.92 7.00 -8.23
N ALA A 172 15.79 6.03 -7.32
CA ALA A 172 14.56 5.24 -7.19
C ALA A 172 13.36 6.12 -6.84
N ILE A 173 13.46 6.95 -5.81
CA ILE A 173 12.37 7.81 -5.35
C ILE A 173 11.98 8.83 -6.42
N SER A 174 12.95 9.51 -7.03
CA SER A 174 12.68 10.48 -8.08
C SER A 174 12.05 9.84 -9.32
N THR A 175 12.50 8.67 -9.74
CA THR A 175 11.90 7.91 -10.85
C THR A 175 10.48 7.46 -10.53
N CYS A 176 10.22 7.00 -9.30
CA CYS A 176 8.89 6.60 -8.85
C CYS A 176 7.86 7.71 -9.05
N ILE A 177 8.18 8.90 -8.55
CA ILE A 177 7.31 10.07 -8.61
C ILE A 177 7.17 10.57 -10.05
N LYS A 178 8.29 10.71 -10.76
CA LYS A 178 8.31 11.25 -12.13
C LYS A 178 7.49 10.39 -13.10
N GLU A 179 7.65 9.07 -13.04
CA GLU A 179 6.97 8.15 -13.95
C GLU A 179 5.56 7.80 -13.45
N SER A 180 5.21 8.16 -12.21
CA SER A 180 3.98 7.73 -11.53
C SER A 180 3.85 6.20 -11.57
N LYS A 181 4.92 5.51 -11.17
CA LYS A 181 5.04 4.05 -11.22
C LYS A 181 5.76 3.55 -9.97
N PRO A 182 5.53 2.29 -9.55
CA PRO A 182 6.19 1.76 -8.39
C PRO A 182 7.67 1.49 -8.61
N VAL A 183 8.45 1.56 -7.54
CA VAL A 183 9.89 1.21 -7.51
C VAL A 183 10.18 0.19 -6.42
N TYR A 184 11.21 -0.62 -6.63
CA TYR A 184 11.72 -1.59 -5.67
C TYR A 184 13.04 -1.09 -5.08
N ILE A 185 13.18 -1.13 -3.74
CA ILE A 185 14.42 -0.78 -3.03
C ILE A 185 14.75 -1.92 -2.05
N SER A 186 15.80 -2.70 -2.34
CA SER A 186 16.34 -3.69 -1.41
C SER A 186 17.49 -3.10 -0.60
N ILE A 187 17.50 -3.28 0.72
CA ILE A 187 18.57 -2.78 1.60
C ILE A 187 19.13 -3.93 2.42
N GLY A 188 20.43 -4.22 2.26
CA GLY A 188 21.10 -5.26 3.05
C GLY A 188 21.00 -4.99 4.56
N CYS A 189 20.58 -5.99 5.34
CA CYS A 189 20.16 -5.81 6.75
C CYS A 189 21.22 -5.22 7.70
N ASN A 190 22.50 -5.26 7.33
CA ASN A 190 23.63 -4.73 8.09
C ASN A 190 23.98 -3.27 7.77
N LEU A 191 23.37 -2.67 6.75
CA LEU A 191 23.67 -1.30 6.30
C LEU A 191 22.84 -0.17 6.95
N PRO A 192 21.57 -0.36 7.38
CA PRO A 192 20.71 0.72 7.86
C PRO A 192 21.31 1.61 8.95
N ALA A 193 22.20 1.07 9.78
CA ALA A 193 22.79 1.75 10.95
C ALA A 193 24.16 2.39 10.70
N ILE A 194 24.76 2.23 9.51
CA ILE A 194 26.13 2.71 9.26
C ILE A 194 26.10 4.18 8.79
N PRO A 195 26.91 5.07 9.40
CA PRO A 195 26.93 6.48 9.03
C PRO A 195 27.70 6.78 7.74
N HIS A 196 27.25 7.74 6.92
CA HIS A 196 27.96 8.17 5.70
C HIS A 196 27.84 9.70 5.43
N PRO A 197 28.90 10.40 4.99
CA PRO A 197 28.90 11.86 4.81
C PRO A 197 27.89 12.42 3.79
N THR A 198 27.49 11.64 2.77
CA THR A 198 26.56 12.10 1.73
C THR A 198 25.11 12.25 2.21
N PHE A 199 24.76 11.66 3.36
CA PHE A 199 23.41 11.76 3.95
C PHE A 199 23.16 13.07 4.72
N SER A 200 24.08 14.04 4.66
CA SER A 200 24.08 15.27 5.45
C SER A 200 23.31 16.46 4.85
N ARG A 201 22.64 16.30 3.70
CA ARG A 201 21.94 17.38 2.96
C ARG A 201 20.43 17.13 2.82
N GLU A 202 19.64 18.20 2.82
CA GLU A 202 18.18 18.21 2.61
C GLU A 202 17.77 18.06 1.12
N PRO A 203 16.66 17.39 0.75
CA PRO A 203 16.15 17.21 -0.62
C PRO A 203 15.28 18.34 -1.20
N VAL A 204 14.82 18.13 -2.45
CA VAL A 204 13.91 18.99 -3.24
C VAL A 204 12.43 18.53 -3.15
N PRO A 205 11.40 19.44 -3.09
CA PRO A 205 9.97 19.11 -2.81
C PRO A 205 8.97 19.04 -4.02
N PHE A 206 7.83 18.30 -3.89
CA PHE A 206 6.70 18.12 -4.88
C PHE A 206 5.29 17.86 -4.24
N SER A 207 4.15 17.91 -4.99
CA SER A 207 2.75 17.60 -4.49
C SER A 207 1.65 17.43 -5.60
N ILE A 208 0.61 16.57 -5.39
CA ILE A 208 -0.65 16.39 -6.22
C ILE A 208 -1.90 15.96 -5.37
N SER A 209 -3.15 16.05 -5.89
CA SER A 209 -4.46 15.90 -5.18
C SER A 209 -5.44 14.82 -5.75
N PRO A 210 -6.41 14.28 -4.97
CA PRO A 210 -7.36 13.23 -5.43
C PRO A 210 -8.88 13.53 -5.37
N LYS A 211 -9.70 12.66 -6.01
CA LYS A 211 -11.07 12.18 -5.62
C LYS A 211 -11.65 11.09 -6.57
N TYR A 212 -12.36 10.11 -5.98
CA TYR A 212 -12.91 8.83 -6.49
C TYR A 212 -11.89 7.80 -6.97
N GLU A 213 -11.87 6.62 -6.34
CA GLU A 213 -10.85 5.59 -6.56
C GLU A 213 -11.45 4.29 -7.09
N PHE A 214 -10.85 3.75 -8.15
CA PHE A 214 -11.14 2.44 -8.72
C PHE A 214 -9.82 1.73 -9.06
N GLN A 215 -9.83 0.39 -9.08
CA GLN A 215 -8.71 -0.43 -9.56
C GLN A 215 -9.16 -1.25 -10.79
N MET A 216 -9.57 -0.58 -11.86
CA MET A 216 -10.18 -1.24 -13.02
C MET A 216 -9.17 -1.90 -13.96
N GLN A 217 -7.93 -1.40 -14.02
CA GLN A 217 -6.93 -1.94 -14.93
C GLN A 217 -6.32 -3.21 -14.37
N TYR A 218 -6.07 -3.26 -13.06
CA TYR A 218 -5.56 -4.46 -12.40
C TYR A 218 -6.67 -5.41 -11.96
N GLY A 219 -7.76 -4.87 -11.40
CA GLY A 219 -8.97 -5.65 -11.09
C GLY A 219 -8.78 -6.73 -10.02
N SER A 220 -7.91 -6.54 -9.03
CA SER A 220 -7.68 -7.56 -8.00
C SER A 220 -8.73 -7.48 -6.89
N ILE A 221 -9.56 -8.52 -6.78
CA ILE A 221 -10.47 -8.66 -5.64
C ILE A 221 -9.70 -8.69 -4.32
N GLY A 222 -10.26 -8.05 -3.29
CA GLY A 222 -9.57 -7.85 -2.01
C GLY A 222 -8.73 -6.57 -1.90
N TRP A 223 -8.43 -5.88 -3.00
CA TRP A 223 -7.72 -4.59 -2.98
C TRP A 223 -8.42 -3.56 -2.09
N SER A 224 -9.75 -3.46 -2.17
CA SER A 224 -10.50 -2.34 -1.58
C SER A 224 -10.44 -2.28 -0.05
N VAL A 225 -10.30 -3.39 0.68
CA VAL A 225 -10.17 -3.35 2.15
C VAL A 225 -8.84 -2.69 2.54
N GLY A 226 -7.72 -3.16 1.98
CA GLY A 226 -6.40 -2.60 2.24
C GLY A 226 -6.27 -1.17 1.72
N ALA A 227 -6.77 -0.89 0.51
CA ALA A 227 -6.78 0.47 -0.04
C ALA A 227 -7.59 1.44 0.83
N THR A 228 -8.71 0.99 1.39
CA THR A 228 -9.51 1.81 2.32
C THR A 228 -8.72 2.14 3.58
N LEU A 229 -7.96 1.19 4.13
CA LEU A 229 -7.09 1.40 5.30
C LEU A 229 -6.06 2.51 4.99
N GLY A 230 -5.38 2.39 3.85
CA GLY A 230 -4.40 3.37 3.39
C GLY A 230 -4.98 4.75 3.14
N TYR A 231 -6.09 4.81 2.40
CA TYR A 231 -6.75 6.06 2.06
C TYR A 231 -7.27 6.79 3.31
N ALA A 232 -7.89 6.06 4.24
CA ALA A 232 -8.37 6.65 5.50
C ALA A 232 -7.24 7.21 6.36
N GLN A 233 -6.06 6.56 6.35
CA GLN A 233 -4.87 7.05 7.05
C GLN A 233 -4.34 8.35 6.42
N ALA A 234 -4.42 8.47 5.10
CA ALA A 234 -4.03 9.67 4.36
C ALA A 234 -4.93 10.90 4.60
N VAL A 235 -6.20 10.68 4.98
CA VAL A 235 -7.19 11.75 5.19
C VAL A 235 -7.91 11.61 6.54
N PRO A 236 -7.20 11.73 7.69
CA PRO A 236 -7.78 11.47 9.02
C PRO A 236 -8.94 12.42 9.39
N ASN A 237 -9.04 13.57 8.71
CA ASN A 237 -10.10 14.55 8.90
C ASN A 237 -11.34 14.30 8.01
N LYS A 238 -11.29 13.28 7.14
CA LYS A 238 -12.42 12.86 6.29
C LYS A 238 -12.93 11.50 6.74
N ARG A 239 -14.17 11.21 6.38
CA ARG A 239 -14.75 9.89 6.55
C ARG A 239 -14.75 9.16 5.22
N VAL A 240 -14.01 8.06 5.14
CA VAL A 240 -13.92 7.24 3.93
C VAL A 240 -15.11 6.29 3.89
N ILE A 241 -15.73 6.14 2.72
CA ILE A 241 -16.80 5.19 2.45
C ILE A 241 -16.25 4.14 1.49
N ALA A 242 -16.43 2.87 1.82
CA ALA A 242 -16.05 1.74 0.98
C ALA A 242 -17.26 0.87 0.69
N CYS A 243 -17.47 0.49 -0.57
CA CYS A 243 -18.46 -0.49 -0.99
C CYS A 243 -17.71 -1.74 -1.47
N ILE A 244 -17.91 -2.87 -0.79
CA ILE A 244 -17.08 -4.07 -0.97
C ILE A 244 -17.99 -5.29 -1.08
N GLY A 245 -17.82 -6.11 -2.13
CA GLY A 245 -18.52 -7.39 -2.23
C GLY A 245 -18.01 -8.40 -1.21
N ASP A 246 -18.89 -9.28 -0.73
CA ASP A 246 -18.59 -10.35 0.22
C ASP A 246 -17.41 -11.25 -0.20
N GLY A 247 -17.37 -11.72 -1.45
CA GLY A 247 -16.27 -12.52 -1.96
C GLY A 247 -14.93 -11.77 -1.97
N SER A 248 -14.94 -10.47 -2.31
CA SER A 248 -13.75 -9.62 -2.24
C SER A 248 -13.27 -9.41 -0.80
N PHE A 249 -14.20 -9.23 0.13
CA PHE A 249 -13.89 -9.00 1.53
C PHE A 249 -13.18 -10.20 2.17
N GLN A 250 -13.52 -11.43 1.79
CA GLN A 250 -12.88 -12.64 2.34
C GLN A 250 -11.37 -12.71 2.11
N VAL A 251 -10.85 -12.03 1.09
CA VAL A 251 -9.41 -12.07 0.74
C VAL A 251 -8.56 -11.30 1.76
N THR A 252 -9.08 -10.18 2.29
CA THR A 252 -8.29 -9.18 3.03
C THR A 252 -8.98 -8.64 4.29
N ALA A 253 -10.08 -9.25 4.74
CA ALA A 253 -10.92 -8.84 5.88
C ALA A 253 -10.13 -8.45 7.15
N GLN A 254 -8.99 -9.09 7.40
CA GLN A 254 -8.13 -8.84 8.55
C GLN A 254 -7.63 -7.40 8.66
N ASP A 255 -7.59 -6.62 7.58
CA ASP A 255 -7.20 -5.20 7.64
C ASP A 255 -8.17 -4.31 8.44
N VAL A 256 -9.40 -4.78 8.66
CA VAL A 256 -10.33 -4.14 9.60
C VAL A 256 -9.70 -4.04 11.01
N SER A 257 -8.88 -5.02 11.41
CA SER A 257 -8.15 -4.98 12.69
C SER A 257 -7.17 -3.79 12.75
N THR A 258 -6.46 -3.52 11.65
CA THR A 258 -5.55 -2.39 11.54
C THR A 258 -6.31 -1.07 11.55
N MET A 259 -7.44 -0.97 10.83
CA MET A 259 -8.29 0.23 10.83
C MET A 259 -8.78 0.57 12.25
N LEU A 260 -9.23 -0.44 13.00
CA LEU A 260 -9.67 -0.29 14.40
C LEU A 260 -8.52 0.15 15.31
N ARG A 261 -7.35 -0.50 15.20
CA ARG A 261 -6.16 -0.14 15.97
C ARG A 261 -5.68 1.30 15.67
N CYS A 262 -5.82 1.76 14.43
CA CYS A 262 -5.52 3.13 14.02
C CYS A 262 -6.64 4.13 14.37
N GLY A 263 -7.77 3.68 14.95
CA GLY A 263 -8.88 4.55 15.35
C GLY A 263 -9.63 5.18 14.17
N GLN A 264 -9.61 4.54 13.00
CA GLN A 264 -10.26 5.06 11.80
C GLN A 264 -11.79 5.05 11.94
N LYS A 265 -12.45 5.98 11.25
CA LYS A 265 -13.91 6.20 11.31
C LYS A 265 -14.63 5.77 10.03
N THR A 266 -14.00 4.89 9.26
CA THR A 266 -14.45 4.43 7.95
C THR A 266 -15.86 3.85 8.00
N ILE A 267 -16.66 4.09 6.96
CA ILE A 267 -17.93 3.40 6.72
C ILE A 267 -17.70 2.33 5.66
N ILE A 268 -18.00 1.07 5.97
CA ILE A 268 -17.89 -0.05 5.05
C ILE A 268 -19.29 -0.58 4.81
N PHE A 269 -19.76 -0.50 3.57
CA PHE A 269 -20.92 -1.24 3.08
C PHE A 269 -20.43 -2.55 2.46
N LEU A 270 -20.66 -3.66 3.15
CA LEU A 270 -20.43 -4.98 2.61
C LEU A 270 -21.67 -5.44 1.85
N ILE A 271 -21.55 -5.63 0.54
CA ILE A 271 -22.63 -6.17 -0.29
C ILE A 271 -22.56 -7.70 -0.22
N ASN A 272 -23.47 -8.29 0.57
CA ASN A 272 -23.58 -9.73 0.75
C ASN A 272 -24.69 -10.27 -0.16
N ASN A 273 -24.27 -10.78 -1.31
CA ASN A 273 -25.14 -11.44 -2.29
C ASN A 273 -24.83 -12.95 -2.40
N GLY A 274 -23.91 -13.46 -1.59
CA GLY A 274 -23.65 -14.88 -1.40
C GLY A 274 -22.68 -15.49 -2.41
N GLY A 275 -21.88 -14.69 -3.14
CA GLY A 275 -20.97 -15.22 -4.15
C GLY A 275 -20.33 -14.20 -5.08
N TYR A 276 -19.70 -14.71 -6.14
CA TYR A 276 -19.06 -13.88 -7.15
C TYR A 276 -20.04 -13.49 -8.27
N THR A 277 -21.02 -12.61 -8.00
CA THR A 277 -22.03 -12.21 -9.00
C THR A 277 -21.43 -11.67 -10.30
N ILE A 278 -20.31 -10.93 -10.25
CA ILE A 278 -19.62 -10.49 -11.48
C ILE A 278 -19.23 -11.67 -12.39
N GLU A 279 -18.76 -12.77 -11.81
CA GLU A 279 -18.37 -13.96 -12.56
C GLU A 279 -19.59 -14.80 -12.97
N VAL A 280 -20.68 -14.78 -12.20
CA VAL A 280 -21.96 -15.39 -12.61
C VAL A 280 -22.44 -14.77 -13.92
N GLU A 281 -22.35 -13.44 -14.04
CA GLU A 281 -22.79 -12.71 -15.24
C GLU A 281 -21.81 -12.81 -16.44
N ILE A 282 -20.58 -13.27 -16.22
CA ILE A 282 -19.61 -13.57 -17.29
C ILE A 282 -19.71 -15.05 -17.70
N HIS A 283 -19.59 -15.96 -16.74
CA HIS A 283 -19.59 -17.41 -16.93
C HIS A 283 -19.90 -18.15 -15.62
N ASP A 284 -21.15 -18.55 -15.45
CA ASP A 284 -21.60 -19.20 -14.22
C ASP A 284 -21.08 -20.64 -14.02
N GLY A 285 -20.84 -21.01 -12.76
CA GLY A 285 -20.38 -22.32 -12.35
C GLY A 285 -20.20 -22.47 -10.84
N PRO A 286 -19.92 -23.69 -10.34
CA PRO A 286 -19.85 -23.97 -8.90
C PRO A 286 -18.72 -23.22 -8.18
N TYR A 287 -17.72 -22.73 -8.91
CA TYR A 287 -16.61 -21.92 -8.38
C TYR A 287 -17.04 -20.48 -7.99
N ASN A 288 -18.24 -20.04 -8.38
CA ASN A 288 -18.78 -18.74 -7.99
C ASN A 288 -19.43 -18.75 -6.59
N VAL A 289 -19.64 -19.94 -6.03
CA VAL A 289 -20.27 -20.12 -4.71
C VAL A 289 -19.20 -20.06 -3.62
N ILE A 290 -19.37 -19.12 -2.69
CA ILE A 290 -18.46 -18.95 -1.54
C ILE A 290 -19.11 -19.42 -0.24
N LYS A 291 -18.29 -19.69 0.77
CA LYS A 291 -18.81 -19.94 2.11
C LYS A 291 -19.28 -18.62 2.71
N ASN A 292 -20.59 -18.45 2.87
CA ASN A 292 -21.12 -17.26 3.56
C ASN A 292 -20.63 -17.22 5.03
N TRP A 293 -20.18 -16.06 5.48
CA TRP A 293 -19.73 -15.82 6.86
C TRP A 293 -20.79 -15.05 7.66
N ASN A 294 -20.66 -15.03 8.98
CA ASN A 294 -21.29 -13.99 9.77
C ASN A 294 -20.37 -12.77 9.77
N TYR A 295 -20.48 -11.90 8.77
CA TYR A 295 -19.51 -10.81 8.56
C TYR A 295 -19.54 -9.78 9.68
N THR A 296 -20.73 -9.35 10.15
CA THR A 296 -20.81 -8.48 11.34
C THR A 296 -20.21 -9.18 12.56
N GLY A 297 -20.50 -10.47 12.77
CA GLY A 297 -19.91 -11.23 13.88
C GLY A 297 -18.39 -11.40 13.78
N LEU A 298 -17.82 -11.49 12.58
CA LEU A 298 -16.37 -11.46 12.38
C LEU A 298 -15.79 -10.10 12.77
N VAL A 299 -16.42 -9.00 12.36
CA VAL A 299 -15.98 -7.64 12.72
C VAL A 299 -16.10 -7.40 14.22
N ASP A 300 -17.18 -7.88 14.86
CA ASP A 300 -17.35 -7.83 16.31
C ASP A 300 -16.24 -8.65 17.02
N ALA A 301 -15.89 -9.82 16.48
CA ALA A 301 -14.80 -10.64 17.02
C ALA A 301 -13.42 -9.95 16.88
N ILE A 302 -13.17 -9.25 15.77
CA ILE A 302 -11.96 -8.45 15.56
C ILE A 302 -11.95 -7.22 16.50
N HIS A 303 -13.10 -6.57 16.70
CA HIS A 303 -13.26 -5.44 17.62
C HIS A 303 -12.90 -5.83 19.05
N ASN A 304 -13.26 -7.03 19.48
CA ASN A 304 -12.83 -7.61 20.76
C ASN A 304 -13.07 -6.67 21.97
N GLY A 305 -14.10 -5.82 21.90
CA GLY A 305 -14.44 -4.83 22.94
C GLY A 305 -13.49 -3.61 23.03
N GLU A 306 -12.49 -3.48 22.15
CA GLU A 306 -11.50 -2.42 22.18
C GLU A 306 -11.63 -1.47 20.97
N GLY A 307 -11.66 -0.15 21.22
CA GLY A 307 -11.86 0.85 20.17
C GLY A 307 -13.34 1.14 19.86
N LYS A 308 -13.59 1.90 18.79
CA LYS A 308 -14.93 2.39 18.43
C LYS A 308 -15.40 1.73 17.14
N CYS A 309 -16.25 0.72 17.29
CA CYS A 309 -16.88 0.01 16.18
C CYS A 309 -18.40 -0.02 16.35
N TRP A 310 -19.12 -0.02 15.24
CA TRP A 310 -20.55 -0.32 15.19
C TRP A 310 -20.84 -1.16 13.96
N THR A 311 -21.54 -2.28 14.17
CA THR A 311 -21.94 -3.20 13.12
C THR A 311 -23.45 -3.21 12.96
N ALA A 312 -23.93 -3.40 11.74
CA ALA A 312 -25.35 -3.61 11.45
C ALA A 312 -25.53 -4.54 10.28
N LYS A 313 -26.67 -5.23 10.26
CA LYS A 313 -27.11 -6.06 9.14
C LYS A 313 -28.43 -5.53 8.64
N VAL A 314 -28.50 -5.21 7.36
CA VAL A 314 -29.67 -4.59 6.73
C VAL A 314 -30.16 -5.45 5.57
N ARG A 315 -31.48 -5.57 5.41
CA ARG A 315 -32.17 -6.43 4.42
C ARG A 315 -33.20 -5.69 3.60
N CYS A 316 -33.56 -4.49 4.00
CA CYS A 316 -34.50 -3.64 3.28
C CYS A 316 -34.04 -2.18 3.32
N GLU A 317 -34.71 -1.35 2.53
CA GLU A 317 -34.42 0.08 2.41
C GLU A 317 -34.58 0.80 3.74
N GLU A 318 -35.63 0.48 4.51
CA GLU A 318 -35.90 1.12 5.80
C GLU A 318 -34.77 0.88 6.81
N GLU A 319 -34.28 -0.36 6.91
CA GLU A 319 -33.14 -0.71 7.76
C GLU A 319 -31.84 -0.01 7.30
N LEU A 320 -31.64 0.15 6.00
CA LEU A 320 -30.49 0.87 5.46
C LEU A 320 -30.57 2.37 5.75
N VAL A 321 -31.75 2.99 5.64
CA VAL A 321 -31.97 4.39 5.99
C VAL A 321 -31.70 4.62 7.48
N GLU A 322 -32.22 3.77 8.36
CA GLU A 322 -31.96 3.83 9.81
C GLU A 322 -30.46 3.66 10.13
N ALA A 323 -29.79 2.73 9.44
CA ALA A 323 -28.34 2.56 9.58
C ALA A 323 -27.58 3.82 9.14
N ILE A 324 -27.97 4.46 8.04
CA ILE A 324 -27.36 5.71 7.55
C ILE A 324 -27.58 6.86 8.56
N GLU A 325 -28.77 6.98 9.14
CA GLU A 325 -29.06 7.95 10.20
C GLU A 325 -28.18 7.69 11.44
N THR A 326 -28.06 6.43 11.85
CA THR A 326 -27.24 6.02 13.00
C THR A 326 -25.77 6.36 12.81
N ILE A 327 -25.20 6.04 11.64
CA ILE A 327 -23.78 6.29 11.35
C ILE A 327 -23.52 7.78 11.14
N THR A 328 -24.46 8.57 10.61
CA THR A 328 -24.27 10.02 10.46
C THR A 328 -24.51 10.80 11.75
N GLY A 329 -25.27 10.23 12.69
CA GLY A 329 -25.55 10.78 14.02
C GLY A 329 -24.69 10.16 15.13
N GLU A 330 -25.28 9.23 15.88
CA GLU A 330 -24.72 8.70 17.13
C GLU A 330 -23.35 8.01 16.93
N LYS A 331 -23.16 7.30 15.82
CA LYS A 331 -21.96 6.51 15.52
C LYS A 331 -20.99 7.19 14.55
N LYS A 332 -21.09 8.51 14.38
CA LYS A 332 -20.23 9.29 13.46
C LYS A 332 -18.73 9.21 13.76
N ASP A 333 -18.37 8.92 15.00
CA ASP A 333 -17.00 8.81 15.48
C ASP A 333 -16.49 7.37 15.58
N CYS A 334 -17.23 6.41 15.02
CA CYS A 334 -16.88 4.99 14.97
C CYS A 334 -16.50 4.55 13.55
N LEU A 335 -15.72 3.47 13.47
CA LEU A 335 -15.73 2.61 12.29
C LEU A 335 -17.12 1.96 12.23
N CYS A 336 -17.79 2.06 11.08
CA CYS A 336 -19.11 1.51 10.88
C CYS A 336 -19.09 0.45 9.79
N PHE A 337 -19.56 -0.74 10.09
CA PHE A 337 -19.61 -1.86 9.15
C PHE A 337 -21.06 -2.31 8.96
N ILE A 338 -21.58 -2.15 7.75
CA ILE A 338 -22.96 -2.44 7.40
C ILE A 338 -22.95 -3.60 6.40
N GLU A 339 -23.46 -4.76 6.82
CA GLU A 339 -23.71 -5.89 5.96
C GLU A 339 -25.07 -5.71 5.27
N VAL A 340 -25.05 -5.38 3.98
CA VAL A 340 -26.23 -5.19 3.14
C VAL A 340 -26.54 -6.52 2.45
N ILE A 341 -27.64 -7.15 2.83
CA ILE A 341 -28.10 -8.41 2.23
C ILE A 341 -28.88 -8.07 0.97
N VAL A 342 -28.41 -8.55 -0.17
CA VAL A 342 -29.11 -8.41 -1.45
C VAL A 342 -29.29 -9.76 -2.11
N HIS A 343 -30.23 -9.86 -3.04
CA HIS A 343 -30.42 -11.10 -3.79
C HIS A 343 -29.23 -11.33 -4.73
N LYS A 344 -28.82 -12.58 -4.95
CA LYS A 344 -27.66 -12.92 -5.79
C LYS A 344 -27.74 -12.40 -7.22
N ASP A 345 -28.96 -12.31 -7.75
CA ASP A 345 -29.27 -11.86 -9.11
C ASP A 345 -29.67 -10.36 -9.16
N ASP A 346 -29.65 -9.67 -8.02
CA ASP A 346 -29.94 -8.23 -7.95
C ASP A 346 -28.66 -7.43 -8.23
N THR A 347 -28.46 -7.13 -9.52
CA THR A 347 -27.29 -6.40 -10.01
C THR A 347 -27.66 -5.35 -11.06
N SER A 348 -26.73 -4.43 -11.30
CA SER A 348 -26.89 -3.35 -12.28
C SER A 348 -27.08 -3.89 -13.70
N LYS A 349 -27.87 -3.17 -14.51
CA LYS A 349 -28.06 -3.51 -15.93
C LYS A 349 -26.74 -3.41 -16.70
N GLU A 350 -25.91 -2.46 -16.30
CA GLU A 350 -24.58 -2.21 -16.82
C GLU A 350 -23.67 -3.44 -16.66
N LEU A 351 -23.75 -4.15 -15.51
CA LEU A 351 -23.00 -5.39 -15.31
C LEU A 351 -23.45 -6.48 -16.28
N LEU A 352 -24.76 -6.66 -16.48
CA LEU A 352 -25.30 -7.67 -17.39
C LEU A 352 -24.82 -7.42 -18.84
N GLU A 353 -24.90 -6.16 -19.28
CA GLU A 353 -24.44 -5.77 -20.61
C GLU A 353 -22.93 -5.94 -20.78
N TRP A 354 -22.15 -5.50 -19.79
CA TRP A 354 -20.69 -5.60 -19.84
C TRP A 354 -20.21 -7.06 -19.75
N GLY A 355 -20.76 -7.84 -18.83
CA GLY A 355 -20.41 -9.25 -18.59
C GLY A 355 -20.60 -10.10 -19.84
N SER A 356 -21.72 -9.90 -20.55
CA SER A 356 -21.98 -10.59 -21.82
C SER A 356 -20.93 -10.29 -22.89
N ARG A 357 -20.45 -9.04 -22.98
CA ARG A 357 -19.42 -8.63 -23.95
C ARG A 357 -18.05 -9.18 -23.59
N VAL A 358 -17.70 -9.19 -22.30
CA VAL A 358 -16.46 -9.79 -21.80
C VAL A 358 -16.44 -11.29 -22.07
N SER A 359 -17.54 -11.98 -21.77
CA SER A 359 -17.71 -13.41 -22.03
C SER A 359 -17.52 -13.75 -23.51
N ALA A 360 -18.19 -13.00 -24.40
CA ALA A 360 -18.07 -13.18 -25.84
C ALA A 360 -16.64 -12.91 -26.35
N ALA A 361 -15.97 -11.89 -25.82
CA ALA A 361 -14.59 -11.58 -26.19
C ALA A 361 -13.62 -12.68 -25.73
N ASN A 362 -13.74 -13.16 -24.50
CA ASN A 362 -12.86 -14.19 -23.93
C ASN A 362 -13.09 -15.57 -24.55
N GLY A 363 -14.34 -15.91 -24.85
CA GLY A 363 -14.75 -17.19 -25.43
C GLY A 363 -14.63 -17.28 -26.96
N ARG A 364 -14.12 -16.25 -27.63
CA ARG A 364 -13.99 -16.26 -29.10
C ARG A 364 -13.07 -17.41 -29.56
N PRO A 365 -13.42 -18.13 -30.64
CA PRO A 365 -12.57 -19.21 -31.14
C PRO A 365 -11.21 -18.66 -31.62
N PRO A 366 -10.14 -19.48 -31.59
CA PRO A 366 -8.89 -19.12 -32.23
C PRO A 366 -9.11 -18.79 -33.71
N ASN A 367 -8.39 -17.78 -34.22
CA ASN A 367 -8.40 -17.50 -35.66
C ASN A 367 -7.85 -18.73 -36.41
N PRO A 368 -8.51 -19.18 -37.50
CA PRO A 368 -7.92 -20.17 -38.39
C PRO A 368 -6.57 -19.62 -38.90
N GLN A 369 -5.51 -20.42 -38.77
CA GLN A 369 -4.16 -20.08 -39.23
C GLN A 369 -4.03 -20.19 -40.74
#